data_AF-A0A4R4UXG8-F1
#
_entry.id   AF-A0A4R4UXG8-F1
#
_cell.length_a   1.000
_cell.length_b   1.000
_cell.length_c   1.000
_cell.angle_alpha   90.00
_cell.angle_beta   90.00
_cell.angle_gamma   90.00
#
_symmetry.space_group_name_H-M   'P 1'
#
loop_
_entity.id
_entity.type
_entity.pdbx_description
1 polymer ?
#
loop_
_entity_poly.entity_id
_entity_poly.type
_entity_poly.pdbx_seq_one_letter_code
_entity_poly.pdbx_strand_id
1 'polypeptide(L)' 'MDTLCPTGETLANRVEWLPGDRIRAVCRCGAEREFDTAAPMWDWLIHHSHLWDQGRMEST' A
#
# COMPACT_ATOMS: atom_id res chain seq x y z
N MET A 1 -0.29 -10.88 16.26
CA MET A 1 -0.14 -9.58 15.58
C MET A 1 -0.52 -9.78 14.14
N ASP A 2 -1.83 -9.85 13.89
CA ASP A 2 -2.39 -9.90 12.54
C ASP A 2 -3.22 -8.63 12.40
N THR A 3 -2.94 -7.86 11.36
CA THR A 3 -3.54 -6.53 11.15
C THR A 3 -4.94 -6.73 10.60
N LEU A 4 -5.89 -7.05 11.48
CA LEU A 4 -7.29 -7.24 11.10
C LEU A 4 -7.93 -5.87 10.85
N CYS A 5 -8.41 -5.64 9.63
CA CYS A 5 -9.45 -4.65 9.37
C CYS A 5 -10.65 -4.95 10.28
N PRO A 6 -11.40 -3.96 10.77
CA PRO A 6 -12.63 -4.19 11.53
C PRO A 6 -13.71 -5.01 10.78
N THR A 7 -13.59 -5.17 9.45
CA THR A 7 -14.45 -6.05 8.63
C THR A 7 -14.00 -7.51 8.57
N GLY A 8 -12.87 -7.87 9.17
CA GLY A 8 -12.27 -9.22 9.04
C GLY A 8 -11.48 -9.42 7.74
N GLU A 9 -11.35 -8.39 6.91
CA GLU A 9 -10.50 -8.40 5.71
C GLU A 9 -9.04 -8.09 6.08
N THR A 10 -8.08 -8.78 5.46
CA THR A 10 -6.66 -8.45 5.61
C THR A 10 -6.37 -7.11 4.94
N LEU A 11 -5.84 -6.13 5.69
CA LEU A 11 -5.37 -4.86 5.13
C LEU A 11 -4.08 -5.09 4.33
N ALA A 12 -4.23 -5.46 3.07
CA ALA A 12 -3.12 -5.75 2.15
C ALA A 12 -2.87 -4.60 1.18
N ASN A 13 -1.61 -4.46 0.75
CA ASN A 13 -1.29 -3.67 -0.44
C ASN A 13 -1.73 -4.46 -1.67
N ARG A 14 -2.31 -3.78 -2.67
CA ARG A 14 -2.70 -4.38 -3.95
C ARG A 14 -1.84 -3.83 -5.08
N VAL A 15 -1.43 -4.72 -5.99
CA VAL A 15 -0.63 -4.37 -7.17
C VAL A 15 -1.32 -4.96 -8.39
N GLU A 16 -1.51 -4.13 -9.41
CA GLU A 16 -2.17 -4.47 -10.66
C GLU A 16 -1.22 -4.16 -11.83
N TRP A 17 -0.88 -5.18 -12.63
CA TRP A 17 -0.11 -5.01 -13.85
C TRP A 17 -1.04 -4.57 -14.99
N LEU A 18 -0.74 -3.42 -15.57
CA LEU A 18 -1.51 -2.84 -16.67
C LEU A 18 -0.86 -3.21 -18.02
N PRO A 19 -1.59 -3.06 -19.15
CA PRO A 19 -0.99 -3.23 -20.46
C PRO A 19 0.25 -2.34 -20.67
N GLY A 20 1.33 -2.97 -21.13
CA GLY A 20 2.67 -2.38 -21.23
C GLY A 20 3.56 -2.82 -20.06
N ASP A 21 4.46 -1.94 -19.63
CA ASP A 21 5.30 -2.11 -18.41
C ASP A 21 4.75 -1.29 -17.22
N ARG A 22 3.46 -0.92 -17.31
CA ARG A 22 2.82 -0.03 -16.34
C ARG A 22 2.22 -0.80 -15.19
N ILE A 23 2.20 -0.12 -14.06
CA ILE A 23 1.91 -0.69 -12.75
C ILE A 23 0.95 0.24 -12.04
N ARG A 24 -0.15 -0.28 -11.49
CA ARG A 24 -0.97 0.44 -10.52
C ARG A 24 -0.77 -0.18 -9.15
N ALA A 25 -0.31 0.62 -8.20
CA ALA A 25 -0.18 0.21 -6.81
C ALA A 25 -1.21 0.93 -5.94
N VAL A 26 -1.86 0.14 -5.09
CA VAL A 26 -2.84 0.59 -4.10
C VAL A 26 -2.33 0.21 -2.73
N CYS A 27 -2.07 1.22 -1.90
CA CYS A 27 -1.70 0.99 -0.51
C CYS A 27 -2.92 0.51 0.28
N ARG A 28 -2.69 -0.22 1.37
CA ARG A 28 -3.74 -0.61 2.32
C ARG A 28 -4.55 0.57 2.89
N CYS A 29 -4.04 1.81 2.81
CA CYS A 29 -4.76 3.02 3.21
C CYS A 29 -5.78 3.50 2.15
N GLY A 30 -5.80 2.88 0.96
CA GLY A 30 -6.63 3.28 -0.18
C GLY A 30 -5.96 4.28 -1.13
N ALA A 31 -4.76 4.77 -0.83
CA ALA A 31 -4.01 5.61 -1.76
C ALA A 31 -3.57 4.81 -2.99
N GLU A 32 -3.65 5.43 -4.17
CA GLU A 32 -3.35 4.79 -5.45
C GLU A 32 -2.34 5.61 -6.25
N ARG A 33 -1.42 4.92 -6.95
CA ARG A 33 -0.44 5.55 -7.83
C ARG A 33 -0.01 4.60 -8.95
N GLU A 34 0.24 5.18 -10.13
CA GLU A 34 0.80 4.45 -11.28
C GLU A 34 2.31 4.66 -11.41
N PHE A 35 3.00 3.64 -11.93
CA PHE A 35 4.44 3.61 -12.16
C PHE A 35 4.76 2.92 -13.48
N ASP A 36 5.86 3.33 -14.10
CA ASP A 36 6.40 2.67 -15.30
C ASP A 36 7.38 1.54 -14.98
N THR A 37 7.79 1.37 -13.71
CA THR A 37 8.73 0.32 -13.29
C THR A 37 8.46 -0.13 -11.86
N ALA A 38 8.83 -1.37 -11.53
CA ALA A 38 8.49 -1.99 -10.23
C ALA A 38 9.29 -1.42 -9.04
N ALA A 39 10.54 -1.00 -9.26
CA ALA A 39 11.40 -0.48 -8.19
C ALA A 39 10.82 0.76 -7.48
N PRO A 40 10.46 1.87 -8.18
CA PRO A 40 9.86 3.04 -7.53
C PRO A 40 8.48 2.73 -6.91
N MET A 41 7.76 1.74 -7.44
CA MET A 41 6.50 1.28 -6.84
C MET A 41 6.73 0.63 -5.47
N TRP A 42 7.73 -0.24 -5.34
CA TRP A 42 8.04 -0.89 -4.06
C TRP A 42 8.55 0.09 -3.02
N ASP A 43 9.40 1.04 -3.40
CA ASP A 43 9.85 2.11 -2.52
C ASP A 43 8.66 2.89 -1.95
N TRP A 44 7.74 3.31 -2.83
CA TRP A 44 6.52 4.00 -2.42
C TRP A 44 5.62 3.15 -1.53
N LEU A 45 5.33 1.90 -1.89
CA LEU A 45 4.44 1.03 -1.10
C LEU A 45 5.00 0.76 0.32
N ILE A 46 6.31 0.54 0.45
CA ILE A 46 6.95 0.25 1.73
C ILE A 46 6.96 1.50 2.61
N HIS A 47 7.39 2.65 2.08
CA HIS A 47 7.43 3.90 2.84
C HIS A 47 6.03 4.39 3.22
N HIS A 48 5.09 4.35 2.27
CA HIS A 48 3.74 4.87 2.49
C HIS A 48 2.96 4.01 3.48
N SER A 49 3.15 2.68 3.46
CA SER A 49 2.56 1.78 4.47
C SER A 49 3.09 2.07 5.87
N HIS A 50 4.37 2.40 6.01
CA HIS A 50 4.99 2.72 7.30
C HIS A 50 4.46 4.04 7.88
N LEU A 51 4.27 5.06 7.05
CA LEU A 51 3.69 6.34 7.47
C LEU A 51 2.27 6.18 8.02
N TRP A 52 1.48 5.27 7.45
CA TRP A 52 0.15 4.96 7.96
C TRP A 52 0.18 4.23 9.31
N ASP A 53 1.15 3.32 9.52
CA ASP A 53 1.31 2.61 10.80
C ASP A 53 1.74 3.57 11.93
N GLN A 54 2.66 4.49 11.64
CA GLN A 54 3.12 5.53 12.57
C GLN A 54 1.98 6.48 13.00
N GLY A 55 1.16 6.96 12.05
CA GLY A 55 0.05 7.86 12.34
C GLY A 55 -1.08 7.24 13.18
N ARG A 56 -1.17 5.91 13.28
CA ARG A 56 -2.06 5.22 14.25
C ARG A 56 -1.43 5.06 15.63
N MET A 57 -0.10 5.03 15.71
CA MET A 57 0.64 4.82 16.96
C MET A 57 0.67 6.07 17.84
N GLU A 58 0.57 7.27 17.25
CA GLU A 58 0.58 8.56 17.95
C GLU A 58 -0.78 8.97 18.57
N SER A 59 -1.81 8.11 18.49
CA SER A 59 -3.14 8.35 19.08
C SER A 59 -3.33 7.69 20.46
N THR A 60 -2.27 7.63 21.29
CA THR A 60 -2.35 7.24 22.71
C THR A 60 -2.45 8.47 23.62
#